data_AF-A0A2J4RKC4-F1
#
_entry.id   AF-A0A2J4RKC4-F1
#
_cell.length_a   1.000
_cell.length_b   1.000
_cell.length_c   1.000
_cell.angle_alpha   90.00
_cell.angle_beta   90.00
_cell.angle_gamma   90.00
#
_symmetry.space_group_name_H-M   'P 1'
#
loop_
_entity.id
_entity.type
_entity.pdbx_description
1 polymer ?
#
loop_
_entity_poly.entity_id
_entity_poly.type
_entity_poly.pdbx_seq_one_letter_code
_entity_poly.pdbx_strand_id
1 'polypeptide(L)'
;FLRWEKAELAGVVDALIAEMQRQGLIALNDDEVSVNPSHARSLQLLAAGARETLQRYAITFWLLSANPSINRSSLEKESRTVAQRLSVLHGINAPEFFDKAVFSTLVLTLRDEGYISDTGDAEPEETLKIYRMLADLITSDVRLTIESVTQDEA
;
A
#
# COMPACT_ATOMS: atom_id res chain seq x y z
N PHE A 1 -3.23 -14.90 4.23
CA PHE A 1 -2.50 -13.74 3.70
C PHE A 1 -1.16 -13.70 4.41
N LEU A 2 -0.05 -13.48 3.69
CA LEU A 2 1.33 -13.82 4.11
C LEU A 2 1.52 -15.30 4.54
N ARG A 3 2.77 -15.77 4.55
CA ARG A 3 3.11 -17.15 4.95
C ARG A 3 3.53 -17.29 6.41
N TRP A 4 3.60 -16.17 7.12
CA TRP A 4 4.14 -16.07 8.47
C TRP A 4 3.03 -15.65 9.43
N GLU A 5 3.09 -16.19 10.64
CA GLU A 5 2.25 -15.76 11.76
C GLU A 5 2.71 -14.42 12.33
N LYS A 6 1.81 -13.70 13.00
CA LYS A 6 2.11 -12.36 13.58
C LYS A 6 3.32 -12.38 14.52
N ALA A 7 3.50 -13.46 15.28
CA ALA A 7 4.62 -13.63 16.20
C ALA A 7 5.98 -13.80 15.48
N GLU A 8 5.99 -14.24 14.22
CA GLU A 8 7.21 -14.45 13.44
C GLU A 8 7.68 -13.18 12.72
N LEU A 9 6.79 -12.20 12.54
CA LEU A 9 7.06 -11.00 11.74
C LEU A 9 8.28 -10.22 12.24
N ALA A 10 8.43 -10.06 13.56
CA ALA A 10 9.58 -9.35 14.13
C ALA A 10 10.91 -10.01 13.72
N GLY A 11 11.03 -11.32 13.91
CA GLY A 11 12.25 -12.06 13.54
C GLY A 11 12.51 -12.09 12.03
N VAL A 12 11.46 -12.09 11.20
CA VAL A 12 11.60 -12.00 9.74
C VAL A 12 12.12 -10.63 9.32
N VAL A 13 11.59 -9.55 9.91
CA VAL A 13 12.05 -8.18 9.65
C VAL A 13 13.51 -8.01 10.08
N ASP A 14 13.87 -8.48 11.27
CA ASP A 14 15.25 -8.43 11.77
C ASP A 14 16.22 -9.17 10.84
N ALA A 15 15.83 -10.36 10.36
CA ALA A 15 16.65 -11.13 9.42
C ALA A 15 16.83 -10.42 8.07
N LEU A 16 15.78 -9.75 7.55
CA LEU A 16 15.86 -8.96 6.32
C LEU A 16 16.78 -7.74 6.49
N ILE A 17 16.66 -7.03 7.62
CA ILE A 17 17.51 -5.88 7.96
C ILE A 17 18.97 -6.33 8.06
N ALA A 18 19.25 -7.41 8.80
CA ALA A 18 20.59 -7.95 8.94
C ALA A 18 21.21 -8.35 7.59
N GLU A 19 20.41 -8.94 6.70
CA GLU A 19 20.89 -9.32 5.36
C GLU A 19 21.14 -8.09 4.47
N MET A 20 20.27 -7.08 4.51
CA MET A 20 20.49 -5.82 3.80
C MET A 20 21.75 -5.10 4.30
N GLN A 21 22.02 -5.14 5.61
CA GLN A 21 23.24 -4.58 6.20
C GLN A 21 24.48 -5.40 5.77
N ARG A 22 24.41 -6.73 5.80
CA ARG A 22 25.50 -7.63 5.37
C ARG A 22 25.88 -7.41 3.91
N GLN A 23 24.91 -7.09 3.05
CA GLN A 23 25.12 -6.73 1.64
C GLN A 23 25.54 -5.26 1.43
N GLY A 24 25.61 -4.46 2.50
CA GLY A 24 25.96 -3.04 2.43
C GLY A 24 24.89 -2.16 1.78
N LEU A 25 23.64 -2.64 1.65
CA LEU A 25 22.52 -1.88 1.07
C LEU A 25 22.08 -0.76 2.02
N ILE A 26 22.07 -1.06 3.31
CA ILE A 26 21.74 -0.13 4.39
C ILE A 26 22.89 -0.06 5.39
N ALA A 27 22.96 1.03 6.14
CA ALA A 27 23.81 1.20 7.30
C ALA A 27 22.93 1.39 8.53
N LEU A 28 23.28 0.69 9.60
CA LEU A 28 22.65 0.80 10.91
C LEU A 28 23.57 1.61 11.82
N ASN A 29 23.07 2.74 12.30
CA ASN A 29 23.71 3.54 13.33
C ASN A 29 22.76 3.58 14.53
N ASP A 30 23.11 2.87 15.60
CA ASP A 30 22.21 2.62 16.74
C ASP A 30 20.86 2.04 16.27
N ASP A 31 19.75 2.74 16.53
CA ASP A 31 18.40 2.37 16.11
C ASP A 31 17.96 3.01 14.78
N GLU A 32 18.85 3.73 14.09
CA GLU A 32 18.52 4.41 12.84
C GLU A 32 19.05 3.64 11.62
N VAL A 33 18.13 3.29 10.72
CA VAL A 33 18.43 2.68 9.42
C VAL A 33 18.60 3.79 8.38
N SER A 34 19.76 3.81 7.74
CA SER A 34 20.05 4.73 6.63
C SER A 34 20.40 3.96 5.36
N VAL A 35 20.06 4.54 4.20
CA VAL A 35 20.40 3.96 2.89
C VAL A 35 21.87 4.20 2.60
N ASN A 36 22.60 3.17 2.15
CA ASN A 36 23.94 3.37 1.61
C ASN A 36 23.84 3.98 0.20
N PRO A 37 24.33 5.22 -0.03
CA PRO A 37 24.20 5.90 -1.32
C PRO A 37 24.83 5.12 -2.48
N SER A 38 25.91 4.36 -2.23
CA SER A 38 26.59 3.55 -3.24
C SER A 38 25.73 2.40 -3.76
N HIS A 39 24.70 1.98 -3.00
CA HIS A 39 23.79 0.89 -3.35
C HIS A 39 22.34 1.34 -3.55
N ALA A 40 22.09 2.66 -3.58
CA ALA A 40 20.74 3.23 -3.68
C ALA A 40 19.95 2.69 -4.88
N ARG A 41 20.60 2.46 -6.04
CA ARG A 41 19.94 1.89 -7.22
C ARG A 41 19.40 0.48 -6.98
N SER A 42 20.14 -0.37 -6.25
CA SER A 42 19.67 -1.73 -5.93
C SER A 42 18.43 -1.70 -5.04
N LEU A 43 18.43 -0.81 -4.03
CA LEU A 43 17.26 -0.60 -3.17
C LEU A 43 16.07 -0.02 -3.95
N GLN A 44 16.31 0.89 -4.90
CA GLN A 44 15.25 1.41 -5.77
C GLN A 44 14.61 0.30 -6.62
N LEU A 45 15.40 -0.65 -7.12
CA LEU A 45 14.89 -1.80 -7.87
C LEU A 45 14.07 -2.74 -6.98
N LEU A 46 14.52 -3.00 -5.75
CA LEU A 46 13.75 -3.78 -4.77
C LEU A 46 12.42 -3.07 -4.43
N ALA A 47 12.47 -1.77 -4.16
CA ALA A 47 11.29 -0.97 -3.86
C ALA A 47 10.30 -0.92 -5.04
N ALA A 48 10.78 -0.95 -6.28
CA ALA A 48 9.92 -0.95 -7.46
C ALA A 48 8.95 -2.15 -7.49
N GLY A 49 9.38 -3.32 -7.01
CA GLY A 49 8.52 -4.51 -6.95
C GLY A 49 7.38 -4.43 -5.93
N ALA A 50 7.54 -3.63 -4.86
CA ALA A 50 6.51 -3.45 -3.83
C ALA A 50 5.63 -2.22 -4.08
N ARG A 51 6.11 -1.25 -4.87
CA ARG A 51 5.48 0.06 -5.08
C ARG A 51 4.03 -0.02 -5.52
N GLU A 52 3.75 -0.84 -6.52
CA GLU A 52 2.38 -0.96 -7.04
C GLU A 52 1.41 -1.54 -6.02
N THR A 53 1.86 -2.50 -5.21
CA THR A 53 1.05 -3.07 -4.13
C THR A 53 0.77 -2.04 -3.05
N LEU A 54 1.78 -1.27 -2.63
CA LEU A 54 1.60 -0.16 -1.70
C LEU A 54 0.59 0.87 -2.20
N GLN A 55 0.67 1.22 -3.49
CA GLN A 55 -0.27 2.16 -4.11
C GLN A 55 -1.70 1.61 -4.15
N ARG A 56 -1.89 0.35 -4.54
CA ARG A 56 -3.23 -0.30 -4.52
C ARG A 56 -3.82 -0.33 -3.11
N TYR A 57 -2.98 -0.55 -2.09
CA TYR A 57 -3.40 -0.52 -0.69
C TYR A 57 -3.80 0.90 -0.29
N ALA A 58 -2.96 1.90 -0.63
CA ALA A 58 -3.24 3.30 -0.34
C ALA A 58 -4.56 3.77 -0.95
N ILE A 59 -4.85 3.40 -2.21
CA ILE A 59 -6.14 3.69 -2.86
C ILE A 59 -7.31 3.09 -2.06
N THR A 60 -7.20 1.81 -1.71
CA THR A 60 -8.29 1.08 -1.04
C THR A 60 -8.55 1.66 0.36
N PHE A 61 -7.50 1.91 1.14
CA PHE A 61 -7.63 2.50 2.47
C PHE A 61 -8.10 3.96 2.43
N TRP A 62 -7.70 4.75 1.43
CA TRP A 62 -8.23 6.10 1.23
C TRP A 62 -9.74 6.08 1.00
N LEU A 63 -10.21 5.26 0.06
CA LEU A 63 -11.64 5.14 -0.28
C LEU A 63 -12.46 4.63 0.90
N LEU A 64 -11.96 3.65 1.65
CA LEU A 64 -12.60 3.18 2.88
C LEU A 64 -12.65 4.27 3.96
N SER A 65 -11.60 5.08 4.10
CA SER A 65 -11.59 6.17 5.07
C SER A 65 -12.58 7.30 4.71
N ALA A 66 -12.78 7.55 3.42
CA ALA A 66 -13.69 8.57 2.91
C ALA A 66 -15.16 8.11 2.89
N ASN A 67 -15.40 6.84 2.57
CA ASN A 67 -16.72 6.22 2.56
C ASN A 67 -16.67 4.85 3.26
N PRO A 68 -16.78 4.81 4.61
CA PRO A 68 -16.62 3.59 5.39
C PRO A 68 -17.66 2.51 5.09
N SER A 69 -18.85 2.91 4.61
CA SER A 69 -19.96 2.02 4.25
C SER A 69 -19.96 1.59 2.78
N ILE A 70 -18.89 1.89 2.04
CA ILE A 70 -18.80 1.55 0.62
C ILE A 70 -18.92 0.04 0.40
N ASN A 71 -19.90 -0.37 -0.40
CA ASN A 71 -20.05 -1.79 -0.71
C ASN A 71 -18.86 -2.29 -1.54
N ARG A 72 -18.55 -3.59 -1.43
CA ARG A 72 -17.44 -4.25 -2.15
C ARG A 72 -17.39 -3.92 -3.65
N SER A 73 -18.53 -3.95 -4.35
CA SER A 73 -18.56 -3.76 -5.80
C SER A 73 -18.24 -2.32 -6.21
N SER A 74 -18.69 -1.35 -5.42
CA SER A 74 -18.34 0.07 -5.59
C SER A 74 -16.86 0.30 -5.27
N LEU A 75 -16.37 -0.24 -4.16
CA LEU A 75 -14.97 -0.12 -3.76
C LEU A 75 -14.02 -0.68 -4.82
N GLU A 76 -14.31 -1.86 -5.37
CA GLU A 76 -13.55 -2.44 -6.48
C GLU A 76 -13.57 -1.55 -7.72
N LYS A 77 -14.73 -0.97 -8.07
CA LYS A 77 -14.88 -0.12 -9.24
C LYS A 77 -14.09 1.19 -9.08
N GLU A 78 -14.28 1.88 -7.96
CA GLU A 78 -13.63 3.16 -7.67
C GLU A 78 -12.11 2.98 -7.55
N SER A 79 -11.65 1.95 -6.84
CA SER A 79 -10.22 1.66 -6.71
C SER A 79 -9.54 1.46 -8.07
N ARG A 80 -10.23 0.76 -8.99
CA ARG A 80 -9.74 0.60 -10.36
C ARG A 80 -9.72 1.91 -11.13
N THR A 81 -10.73 2.76 -10.98
CA THR A 81 -10.75 4.08 -11.62
C THR A 81 -9.57 4.96 -11.16
N VAL A 82 -9.26 4.97 -9.86
CA VAL A 82 -8.08 5.70 -9.34
C VAL A 82 -6.78 5.09 -9.87
N ALA A 83 -6.65 3.76 -9.85
CA ALA A 83 -5.48 3.07 -10.37
C ALA A 83 -5.26 3.33 -11.87
N GLN A 84 -6.32 3.41 -12.66
CA GLN A 84 -6.25 3.78 -14.07
C GLN A 84 -5.77 5.22 -14.26
N ARG A 85 -6.30 6.18 -13.48
CA ARG A 85 -5.83 7.58 -13.50
C ARG A 85 -4.34 7.65 -13.16
N LEU A 86 -3.91 6.95 -12.11
CA LEU A 86 -2.49 6.85 -11.73
C LEU A 86 -1.62 6.25 -12.84
N SER A 87 -2.10 5.21 -13.51
CA SER A 87 -1.39 4.57 -14.62
C SER A 87 -1.16 5.54 -15.80
N VAL A 88 -2.17 6.34 -16.15
CA VAL A 88 -2.07 7.34 -17.21
C VAL A 88 -1.16 8.51 -16.82
N LEU A 89 -1.30 9.04 -15.60
CA LEU A 89 -0.56 10.24 -15.14
C LEU A 89 0.90 9.96 -14.81
N HIS A 90 1.20 8.77 -14.26
CA HIS A 90 2.54 8.41 -13.78
C HIS A 90 3.23 7.36 -14.66
N GLY A 91 2.63 7.01 -15.79
CA GLY A 91 3.22 6.07 -16.77
C GLY A 91 3.38 4.64 -16.24
N ILE A 92 2.52 4.19 -15.32
CA ILE A 92 2.55 2.81 -14.79
C ILE A 92 1.99 1.89 -15.88
N ASN A 93 2.86 1.20 -16.60
CA ASN A 93 2.47 0.28 -17.68
C ASN A 93 2.40 -1.18 -17.18
N ALA A 94 1.51 -1.43 -16.22
CA ALA A 94 1.29 -2.73 -15.61
C ALA A 94 -0.20 -3.08 -15.65
N PRO A 95 -0.65 -3.99 -16.53
CA PRO A 95 -2.07 -4.36 -16.64
C PRO A 95 -2.65 -4.91 -15.32
N GLU A 96 -1.82 -5.48 -14.46
CA GLU A 96 -2.16 -5.92 -13.10
C GLU A 96 -2.45 -4.77 -12.13
N PHE A 97 -2.04 -3.53 -12.45
CA PHE A 97 -2.19 -2.39 -11.55
C PHE A 97 -3.64 -2.01 -11.29
N PHE A 98 -4.49 -2.17 -12.30
CA PHE A 98 -5.93 -1.87 -12.24
C PHE A 98 -6.79 -3.13 -12.48
N ASP A 99 -6.21 -4.32 -12.26
CA ASP A 99 -6.91 -5.59 -12.39
C ASP A 99 -7.95 -5.78 -11.28
N LYS A 100 -9.13 -6.29 -11.66
CA LYS A 100 -10.25 -6.48 -10.73
C LYS A 100 -9.96 -7.55 -9.67
N ALA A 101 -9.30 -8.64 -10.04
CA ALA A 101 -9.04 -9.76 -9.13
C ALA A 101 -8.06 -9.35 -8.02
N VAL A 102 -7.11 -8.46 -8.32
CA VAL A 102 -6.16 -7.93 -7.34
C VAL A 102 -6.89 -7.14 -6.24
N PHE A 103 -7.77 -6.20 -6.61
CA PHE A 103 -8.59 -5.46 -5.63
C PHE A 103 -9.58 -6.36 -4.90
N SER A 104 -10.22 -7.30 -5.61
CA SER A 104 -11.13 -8.28 -5.00
C SER A 104 -10.43 -9.08 -3.89
N THR A 105 -9.21 -9.53 -4.15
CA THR A 105 -8.40 -10.31 -3.19
C THR A 105 -8.04 -9.48 -1.97
N LEU A 106 -7.69 -8.21 -2.17
CA LEU A 106 -7.40 -7.30 -1.07
C LEU A 106 -8.62 -7.04 -0.20
N VAL A 107 -9.78 -6.72 -0.78
CA VAL A 107 -11.01 -6.45 0.00
C VAL A 107 -11.44 -7.67 0.80
N LEU A 108 -11.33 -8.87 0.22
CA LEU A 108 -11.58 -10.13 0.94
C LEU A 108 -10.61 -10.30 2.11
N THR A 109 -9.32 -10.05 1.88
CA THR A 109 -8.30 -10.13 2.94
C THR A 109 -8.60 -9.16 4.08
N LEU A 110 -8.97 -7.91 3.76
CA LEU A 110 -9.30 -6.90 4.77
C LEU A 110 -10.50 -7.31 5.61
N ARG A 111 -11.49 -7.96 5.01
CA ARG A 111 -12.64 -8.53 5.75
C ARG A 111 -12.21 -9.69 6.65
N ASP A 112 -11.43 -10.63 6.12
CA ASP A 112 -10.96 -11.80 6.87
C ASP A 112 -10.08 -11.40 8.07
N GLU A 113 -9.30 -10.32 7.93
CA GLU A 113 -8.47 -9.72 8.99
C GLU A 113 -9.26 -8.76 9.92
N GLY A 114 -10.55 -8.53 9.67
CA GLY A 114 -11.43 -7.73 10.52
C GLY A 114 -11.36 -6.20 10.33
N TYR A 115 -10.69 -5.70 9.28
CA TYR A 115 -10.67 -4.27 8.94
C TYR A 115 -11.98 -3.78 8.29
N ILE A 116 -12.75 -4.70 7.71
CA ILE A 116 -14.07 -4.45 7.14
C ILE A 116 -15.04 -5.43 7.80
N SER A 117 -16.13 -4.94 8.34
CA SER A 117 -17.18 -5.77 8.95
C SER A 117 -17.96 -6.59 7.92
N ASP A 118 -18.76 -7.55 8.41
CA ASP A 118 -19.62 -8.37 7.55
C ASP A 118 -20.72 -7.57 6.83
N THR A 119 -21.08 -6.40 7.36
CA THR A 119 -22.02 -5.45 6.72
C THR A 119 -21.34 -4.56 5.69
N GLY A 120 -20.01 -4.62 5.59
CA GLY A 120 -19.21 -3.80 4.67
C GLY A 120 -18.69 -2.51 5.28
N ASP A 121 -18.97 -2.25 6.55
CA ASP A 121 -18.53 -1.04 7.25
C ASP A 121 -17.09 -1.19 7.75
N ALA A 122 -16.23 -0.24 7.43
CA ALA A 122 -14.86 -0.14 7.96
C ALA A 122 -14.76 0.87 9.11
N GLU A 123 -13.76 0.72 9.98
CA GLU A 123 -13.48 1.72 11.02
C GLU A 123 -12.72 2.93 10.41
N PRO A 124 -13.32 4.14 10.39
CA PRO A 124 -12.72 5.28 9.69
C PRO A 124 -11.36 5.69 10.27
N GLU A 125 -11.22 5.64 11.60
CA GLU A 125 -10.00 6.05 12.28
C GLU A 125 -8.83 5.09 11.97
N GLU A 126 -9.08 3.77 12.04
CA GLU A 126 -8.04 2.77 11.75
C GLU A 126 -7.70 2.71 10.25
N THR A 127 -8.67 2.85 9.35
CA THR A 127 -8.40 2.91 7.91
C THR A 127 -7.60 4.14 7.51
N LEU A 128 -7.93 5.32 8.08
CA LEU A 128 -7.18 6.55 7.84
C LEU A 128 -5.76 6.48 8.40
N LYS A 129 -5.58 5.87 9.57
CA LYS A 129 -4.26 5.64 10.19
C LYS A 129 -3.38 4.76 9.30
N ILE A 130 -3.90 3.67 8.74
CA ILE A 130 -3.16 2.82 7.80
C ILE A 130 -2.87 3.57 6.50
N TYR A 131 -3.85 4.32 5.98
CA TYR A 131 -3.63 5.18 4.82
C TYR A 131 -2.45 6.12 5.03
N ARG A 132 -2.37 6.81 6.19
CA ARG A 132 -1.26 7.72 6.49
C ARG A 132 0.10 7.02 6.49
N MET A 133 0.20 5.83 7.09
CA MET A 133 1.43 5.04 7.03
C MET A 133 1.84 4.69 5.59
N LEU A 134 0.87 4.35 4.74
CA LEU A 134 1.12 4.07 3.32
C LEU A 134 1.47 5.35 2.54
N ALA A 135 0.85 6.48 2.88
CA ALA A 135 1.05 7.78 2.26
C ALA A 135 2.48 8.30 2.43
N ASP A 136 3.13 7.95 3.54
CA ASP A 136 4.54 8.28 3.80
C ASP A 136 5.51 7.44 2.94
N LEU A 137 5.05 6.32 2.38
CA LEU A 137 5.84 5.40 1.55
C LEU A 137 5.67 5.63 0.04
N ILE A 138 4.79 6.54 -0.36
CA ILE A 138 4.52 6.89 -1.76
C ILE A 138 4.92 8.34 -2.07
N THR A 139 5.11 8.67 -3.34
CA THR A 139 5.46 10.02 -3.76
C THR A 139 4.29 10.98 -3.61
N SER A 140 4.58 12.27 -3.39
CA SER A 140 3.56 13.31 -3.26
C SER A 140 2.59 13.38 -4.44
N ASP A 141 3.07 13.22 -5.67
CA ASP A 141 2.20 13.31 -6.86
C ASP A 141 1.20 12.14 -6.93
N VAL A 142 1.62 10.95 -6.51
CA VAL A 142 0.76 9.78 -6.40
C VAL A 142 -0.28 10.01 -5.31
N ARG A 143 0.14 10.51 -4.13
CA ARG A 143 -0.78 10.84 -3.02
C ARG A 143 -1.86 11.82 -3.46
N LEU A 144 -1.47 12.93 -4.09
CA LEU A 144 -2.41 13.95 -4.60
C LEU A 144 -3.42 13.37 -5.60
N THR A 145 -3.00 12.43 -6.44
CA THR A 145 -3.89 11.76 -7.40
C THR A 145 -4.89 10.83 -6.71
N ILE A 146 -4.50 10.18 -5.61
CA ILE A 146 -5.39 9.33 -4.81
C ILE A 146 -6.43 10.20 -4.11
N GLU A 147 -6.00 11.30 -3.49
CA GLU A 147 -6.85 12.19 -2.69
C GLU A 147 -7.83 13.03 -3.52
N SER A 148 -7.52 13.32 -4.79
CA SER A 148 -8.38 14.16 -5.65
C SER A 148 -9.71 13.51 -6.02
N VAL A 149 -9.82 12.18 -5.95
CA VAL A 149 -11.01 11.43 -6.37
C VAL A 149 -12.22 11.72 -5.48
N THR A 150 -11.99 12.00 -4.20
CA THR A 150 -13.05 12.34 -3.23
C THR A 150 -13.37 13.83 -3.19
N GLN A 151 -12.56 14.68 -3.85
CA GLN A 151 -12.80 16.13 -3.94
C GLN A 151 -13.68 16.51 -5.14
N ASP A 152 -13.75 15.67 -6.17
CA ASP A 152 -14.59 15.89 -7.37
C ASP A 152 -16.11 15.71 -7.09
N GLU A 153 -16.50 15.17 -5.92
CA GLU A 153 -17.90 14.89 -5.54
C GLU A 153 -18.47 15.83 -4.45
N ALA A 154 -17.73 16.89 -4.06
CA ALA A 154 -18.13 17.87 -3.04
C ALA A 154 -18.55 19.24 -3.62
#